data_AF-A0A250XN46-F1
#
_entry.id   AF-A0A250XN46-F1
#
_cell.length_a   1.000
_cell.length_b   1.000
_cell.length_c   1.000
_cell.angle_alpha   90.00
_cell.angle_beta   90.00
_cell.angle_gamma   90.00
#
_symmetry.space_group_name_H-M   'P 1'
#
loop_
_entity.id
_entity.type
_entity.pdbx_description
1 polymer ?
#
loop_
_entity_poly.entity_id
_entity_poly.type
_entity_poly.pdbx_seq_one_letter_code
_entity_poly.pdbx_strand_id
1 'polypeptide(L)'
;MLRGNDAGRLKPTILCSSRAIIAFCVLFLTSIIDNEAYVVEARDIQTDVQLASTAEMLPALEVASTSYTKGLFETALRESFEGVDESKTLSELKNLLRWLKEAQKKIDEHVPELQNYVLKEVATASIKLATSKFNEVKALEALRKISGWLSSASQKYGHPFTRRLLLGTILNMRISLKRPFSPAMQLAVDRLLLQLFRLHRNSAAQKGRIQFIHISKSGGTNMCMSAEGNGCTTESFSERHNCLIKEFNDEPHWASASGHKYVQYSMKEARNTPWFVNYGKERRVDVTCVERLNLMVQNNWTFYSNEYTLPAGEPTLCKQFVNVIMFREPLTRLASQISWIQKLYMQLHNTTDLSRAFKDRTTGFWERLLPAAVNNYYIRSLLGEQYFSTPLKSVRTSDTELAMLEVMQHDLLLMLEHKEFNDVVLKVGMGWQHSIIDDKIRSSSELKEDVSMPLDFEKMIEHNAPDVKLHQFAEQLQVLDVLLFKFIKLADDNLGLQNISTQPCGYIFNSQGARLE
;
A
#
# COMPACT_ATOMS: atom_id res chain seq x y z
N MET A 1 -5.23 -69.06 -13.61
CA MET A 1 -6.25 -69.81 -12.85
C MET A 1 -7.31 -68.81 -12.39
N LEU A 2 -8.55 -69.01 -12.87
CA LEU A 2 -9.88 -68.58 -12.38
C LEU A 2 -10.12 -67.07 -12.11
N ARG A 3 -10.81 -66.37 -13.05
CA ARG A 3 -12.26 -65.98 -13.10
C ARG A 3 -12.57 -64.77 -12.20
N GLY A 4 -13.29 -63.70 -12.57
CA GLY A 4 -14.07 -63.32 -13.75
C GLY A 4 -15.17 -62.29 -13.36
N ASN A 5 -15.62 -61.49 -14.33
CA ASN A 5 -16.93 -60.78 -14.47
C ASN A 5 -17.11 -59.32 -13.99
N ASP A 6 -17.04 -58.40 -14.96
CA ASP A 6 -18.13 -57.61 -15.61
C ASP A 6 -19.23 -56.81 -14.86
N ALA A 7 -19.59 -55.72 -15.55
CA ALA A 7 -20.79 -54.85 -15.52
C ALA A 7 -20.73 -53.62 -14.58
N GLY A 8 -21.11 -52.39 -14.96
CA GLY A 8 -21.70 -51.85 -16.18
C GLY A 8 -21.82 -50.31 -16.09
N ARG A 9 -21.87 -49.66 -17.26
CA ARG A 9 -22.03 -48.21 -17.49
C ARG A 9 -23.44 -47.72 -17.11
N LEU A 10 -23.56 -46.46 -16.65
CA LEU A 10 -24.65 -45.54 -17.00
C LEU A 10 -24.18 -44.07 -16.92
N LYS A 11 -24.34 -43.32 -18.03
CA LYS A 11 -24.28 -41.85 -18.10
C LYS A 11 -25.72 -41.34 -18.19
N PRO A 12 -26.10 -40.20 -17.59
CA PRO A 12 -27.35 -39.55 -17.94
C PRO A 12 -27.13 -38.53 -19.07
N THR A 13 -27.83 -38.77 -20.17
CA THR A 13 -28.12 -37.78 -21.21
C THR A 13 -29.47 -37.15 -20.85
N ILE A 14 -29.53 -35.84 -20.67
CA ILE A 14 -30.80 -35.10 -20.61
C ILE A 14 -30.87 -34.24 -21.87
N LEU A 15 -31.77 -34.63 -22.76
CA LEU A 15 -32.27 -33.90 -23.91
C LEU A 15 -33.78 -33.94 -23.76
N CYS A 16 -34.42 -32.78 -23.58
CA CYS A 16 -35.85 -32.66 -23.82
C CYS A 16 -36.16 -31.32 -24.49
N SER A 17 -36.99 -31.44 -25.50
CA SER A 17 -37.31 -30.48 -26.55
C SER A 17 -38.55 -29.64 -26.25
N SER A 18 -38.56 -28.51 -26.93
CA SER A 18 -39.63 -27.61 -27.34
C SER A 18 -41.10 -28.08 -27.33
N ARG A 19 -41.94 -27.25 -26.67
CA ARG A 19 -43.24 -26.65 -27.05
C ARG A 19 -44.55 -27.48 -27.14
N ALA A 20 -45.59 -26.79 -26.63
CA ALA A 20 -47.05 -26.92 -26.81
C ALA A 20 -47.75 -27.94 -25.87
N ILE A 21 -48.83 -27.63 -25.12
CA ILE A 21 -49.88 -26.60 -25.24
C ILE A 21 -50.70 -26.53 -23.91
N ILE A 22 -51.03 -25.29 -23.49
CA ILE A 22 -52.26 -24.79 -22.83
C ILE A 22 -52.80 -25.48 -21.55
N ALA A 23 -52.81 -24.74 -20.43
CA ALA A 23 -54.03 -24.34 -19.67
C ALA A 23 -53.72 -23.82 -18.25
N PHE A 24 -54.27 -22.63 -17.91
CA PHE A 24 -54.48 -22.06 -16.56
C PHE A 24 -53.21 -21.69 -15.76
N CYS A 25 -52.95 -20.46 -15.29
CA CYS A 25 -53.83 -19.40 -14.79
C CYS A 25 -53.29 -18.01 -15.14
N VAL A 26 -54.14 -17.22 -15.78
CA VAL A 26 -54.11 -15.75 -15.73
C VAL A 26 -54.82 -15.36 -14.44
N LEU A 27 -54.12 -14.75 -13.50
CA LEU A 27 -54.64 -13.83 -12.49
C LEU A 27 -53.45 -13.27 -11.67
N PHE A 28 -53.50 -11.96 -11.41
CA PHE A 28 -52.60 -11.17 -10.56
C PHE A 28 -51.28 -10.65 -11.14
N LEU A 29 -51.40 -9.71 -12.09
CA LEU A 29 -50.59 -8.50 -12.10
C LEU A 29 -51.28 -7.47 -11.21
N THR A 30 -50.76 -7.25 -9.99
CA THR A 30 -50.71 -5.98 -9.21
C THR A 30 -50.56 -6.30 -7.70
N SER A 31 -49.33 -6.30 -7.18
CA SER A 31 -48.97 -5.80 -5.83
C SER A 31 -47.51 -6.13 -5.51
N ILE A 32 -46.90 -5.29 -4.66
CA ILE A 32 -45.56 -5.41 -4.02
C ILE A 32 -44.43 -4.92 -4.96
N ILE A 33 -43.85 -3.70 -4.91
CA ILE A 33 -43.59 -2.73 -3.83
C ILE A 33 -43.22 -3.42 -2.51
N ASP A 34 -41.96 -3.85 -2.43
CA ASP A 34 -41.06 -3.68 -1.27
C ASP A 34 -39.84 -4.60 -1.47
N ASN A 35 -38.78 -4.06 -2.07
CA ASN A 35 -37.44 -4.63 -1.89
C ASN A 35 -36.87 -3.93 -0.67
N GLU A 36 -37.15 -4.51 0.51
CA GLU A 36 -36.47 -4.15 1.75
C GLU A 36 -34.96 -4.32 1.54
N ALA A 37 -34.28 -3.19 1.55
CA ALA A 37 -32.89 -3.13 1.91
C ALA A 37 -32.76 -3.69 3.33
N TYR A 38 -32.05 -4.81 3.48
CA TYR A 38 -31.45 -5.17 4.76
C TYR A 38 -30.39 -4.11 5.12
N VAL A 39 -30.87 -2.98 5.64
CA VAL A 39 -30.05 -2.06 6.43
C VAL A 39 -29.92 -2.74 7.79
N VAL A 40 -28.84 -3.50 7.96
CA VAL A 40 -28.36 -3.78 9.31
C VAL A 40 -27.96 -2.42 9.87
N GLU A 41 -28.79 -1.86 10.74
CA GLU A 41 -28.41 -0.78 11.63
C GLU A 41 -27.24 -1.29 12.47
N ALA A 42 -26.02 -1.01 12.01
CA ALA A 42 -24.85 -1.08 12.87
C ALA A 42 -25.09 -0.05 13.97
N ARG A 43 -25.50 -0.51 15.16
CA ARG A 43 -25.41 0.30 16.37
C ARG A 43 -23.95 0.71 16.49
N ASP A 44 -23.69 2.01 16.44
CA ASP A 44 -22.40 2.61 16.78
C ASP A 44 -22.06 2.20 18.22
N ILE A 45 -21.29 1.12 18.37
CA ILE A 45 -20.65 0.79 19.64
C ILE A 45 -19.52 1.81 19.79
N GLN A 46 -19.85 2.94 20.38
CA GLN A 46 -18.92 3.92 20.90
C GLN A 46 -18.21 3.27 22.10
N THR A 47 -17.16 2.47 21.86
CA THR A 47 -16.26 2.06 22.93
C THR A 47 -15.55 3.29 23.46
N ASP A 48 -15.60 3.50 24.78
CA ASP A 48 -14.91 4.52 25.58
C ASP A 48 -13.38 4.45 25.47
N VAL A 49 -12.84 4.67 24.27
CA VAL A 49 -11.52 5.26 24.17
C VAL A 49 -11.73 6.73 24.44
N GLN A 50 -11.26 7.23 25.59
CA GLN A 50 -11.19 8.67 25.88
C GLN A 50 -10.27 9.34 24.86
N LEU A 51 -10.78 9.54 23.65
CA LEU A 51 -10.21 10.43 22.66
C LEU A 51 -10.63 11.82 23.10
N ALA A 52 -9.66 12.65 23.46
CA ALA A 52 -9.90 14.09 23.61
C ALA A 52 -10.71 14.54 22.40
N SER A 53 -11.95 14.96 22.65
CA SER A 53 -12.83 15.30 21.54
C SER A 53 -12.24 16.52 20.84
N THR A 54 -12.47 16.68 19.54
CA THR A 54 -12.03 17.88 18.80
C THR A 54 -12.46 19.18 19.47
N ALA A 55 -13.51 19.16 20.29
CA ALA A 55 -13.96 20.30 21.07
C ALA A 55 -12.94 20.73 22.15
N GLU A 56 -12.13 19.83 22.69
CA GLU A 56 -11.09 20.14 23.69
C GLU A 56 -9.79 20.63 23.04
N MET A 57 -9.46 20.13 21.84
CA MET A 57 -8.23 20.51 21.14
C MET A 57 -8.31 21.91 20.51
N LEU A 58 -9.50 22.32 20.06
CA LEU A 58 -9.71 23.59 19.36
C LEU A 58 -9.34 24.83 20.20
N PRO A 59 -9.78 24.94 21.47
CA PRO A 59 -9.36 26.04 22.34
C PRO A 59 -7.85 26.07 22.58
N ALA A 60 -7.22 24.91 22.78
CA ALA A 60 -5.78 24.81 23.00
C ALA A 60 -4.98 25.31 21.79
N LEU A 61 -5.44 25.01 20.57
CA LEU A 61 -4.84 25.53 19.33
C LEU A 61 -5.04 27.03 19.17
N GLU A 62 -6.22 27.56 19.51
CA GLU A 62 -6.46 29.01 19.44
C GLU A 62 -5.49 29.75 20.37
N VAL A 63 -5.35 29.28 21.62
CA VAL A 63 -4.41 29.84 22.59
C VAL A 63 -2.97 29.72 22.08
N ALA A 64 -2.54 28.53 21.65
CA ALA A 64 -1.19 28.32 21.13
C ALA A 64 -0.89 29.17 19.88
N SER A 65 -1.86 29.31 18.96
CA SER A 65 -1.69 30.10 17.73
C SER A 65 -1.43 31.58 17.98
N THR A 66 -1.90 32.11 19.13
CA THR A 66 -1.70 33.52 19.50
C THR A 66 -0.37 33.79 20.19
N SER A 67 0.22 32.80 20.87
CA SER A 67 1.49 32.96 21.58
C SER A 67 2.71 32.48 20.79
N TYR A 68 2.53 31.60 19.80
CA TYR A 68 3.64 31.02 19.04
C TYR A 68 4.05 31.89 17.86
N THR A 69 5.23 32.50 17.96
CA THR A 69 5.85 33.32 16.91
C THR A 69 6.33 32.50 15.69
N LYS A 70 6.33 31.16 15.77
CA LYS A 70 6.65 30.26 14.65
C LYS A 70 5.53 29.22 14.50
N GLY A 71 4.65 29.37 13.51
CA GLY A 71 3.55 28.43 13.28
C GLY A 71 4.03 26.97 13.20
N LEU A 72 3.29 26.03 13.81
CA LEU A 72 3.65 24.60 13.87
C LEU A 72 3.87 24.02 12.46
N PHE A 73 3.00 24.38 11.52
CA PHE A 73 3.14 24.00 10.12
C PHE A 73 4.45 24.47 9.48
N GLU A 74 4.89 25.70 9.73
CA GLU A 74 6.14 26.24 9.15
C GLU A 74 7.37 25.48 9.68
N THR A 75 7.32 25.06 10.95
CA THR A 75 8.38 24.24 11.53
C THR A 75 8.36 22.84 10.95
N ALA A 76 7.19 22.19 10.88
CA ALA A 76 7.02 20.89 10.22
C ALA A 76 7.47 20.91 8.75
N LEU A 77 7.13 21.97 8.03
CA LEU A 77 7.53 22.19 6.64
C LEU A 77 9.04 22.25 6.52
N ARG A 78 9.70 23.12 7.30
CA ARG A 78 11.16 23.23 7.27
C ARG A 78 11.84 21.88 7.56
N GLU A 79 11.38 21.17 8.59
CA GLU A 79 11.97 19.89 8.98
C GLU A 79 11.70 18.77 7.96
N SER A 80 10.55 18.77 7.29
CA SER A 80 10.21 17.74 6.29
C SER A 80 11.03 17.86 5.01
N PHE A 81 11.51 19.07 4.72
CA PHE A 81 12.28 19.39 3.51
C PHE A 81 13.76 19.62 3.80
N GLU A 82 14.22 19.41 5.04
CA GLU A 82 15.64 19.45 5.37
C GLU A 82 16.38 18.35 4.61
N GLY A 83 17.31 18.73 3.72
CA GLY A 83 18.04 17.80 2.86
C GLY A 83 17.26 17.30 1.63
N VAL A 84 16.03 17.76 1.42
CA VAL A 84 15.21 17.43 0.24
C VAL A 84 15.15 18.62 -0.71
N ASP A 85 15.26 18.38 -2.02
CA ASP A 85 15.05 19.41 -3.03
C ASP A 85 13.55 19.80 -3.10
N GLU A 86 13.21 20.89 -2.43
CA GLU A 86 11.86 21.48 -2.43
C GLU A 86 11.36 21.75 -3.86
N SER A 87 12.26 22.19 -4.76
CA SER A 87 11.90 22.51 -6.14
C SER A 87 11.49 21.28 -6.94
N LYS A 88 12.17 20.15 -6.71
CA LYS A 88 11.82 18.84 -7.28
C LYS A 88 10.44 18.40 -6.77
N THR A 89 10.21 18.46 -5.46
CA THR A 89 8.92 18.06 -4.87
C THR A 89 7.75 18.88 -5.42
N LEU A 90 7.94 20.20 -5.55
CA LEU A 90 6.97 21.10 -6.16
C LEU A 90 6.72 20.79 -7.63
N SER A 91 7.76 20.49 -8.40
CA SER A 91 7.64 20.14 -9.80
C SER A 91 6.80 18.88 -9.97
N GLU A 92 7.11 17.84 -9.20
CA GLU A 92 6.37 16.59 -9.20
C GLU A 92 4.93 16.77 -8.70
N LEU A 93 4.71 17.57 -7.66
CA LEU A 93 3.37 17.90 -7.20
C LEU A 93 2.57 18.67 -8.26
N LYS A 94 3.18 19.62 -8.98
CA LYS A 94 2.51 20.32 -10.08
C LYS A 94 2.20 19.38 -11.23
N ASN A 95 3.10 18.43 -11.54
CA ASN A 95 2.86 17.40 -12.53
C ASN A 95 1.71 16.48 -12.09
N LEU A 96 1.68 16.07 -10.83
CA LEU A 96 0.57 15.31 -10.23
C LEU A 96 -0.74 16.08 -10.34
N LEU A 97 -0.79 17.34 -9.91
CA LEU A 97 -2.02 18.15 -9.96
C LEU A 97 -2.50 18.39 -11.40
N ARG A 98 -1.57 18.62 -12.33
CA ARG A 98 -1.89 18.73 -13.76
C ARG A 98 -2.47 17.41 -14.27
N TRP A 99 -1.80 16.31 -13.97
CA TRP A 99 -2.24 14.98 -14.36
C TRP A 99 -3.59 14.63 -13.72
N LEU A 100 -3.83 14.96 -12.44
CA LEU A 100 -5.11 14.74 -11.77
C LEU A 100 -6.25 15.48 -12.49
N LYS A 101 -5.98 16.71 -12.93
CA LYS A 101 -6.93 17.52 -13.72
C LYS A 101 -7.21 16.89 -15.09
N GLU A 102 -6.18 16.36 -15.75
CA GLU A 102 -6.29 15.77 -17.11
C GLU A 102 -6.87 14.35 -17.08
N ALA A 103 -6.63 13.60 -16.01
CA ALA A 103 -6.99 12.19 -15.84
C ALA A 103 -8.25 11.99 -14.99
N GLN A 104 -9.05 13.04 -14.74
CA GLN A 104 -10.21 12.99 -13.83
C GLN A 104 -11.12 11.78 -14.09
N LYS A 105 -11.41 11.45 -15.36
CA LYS A 105 -12.22 10.28 -15.70
C LYS A 105 -11.57 8.97 -15.23
N LYS A 106 -10.28 8.77 -15.48
CA LYS A 106 -9.56 7.55 -15.06
C LYS A 106 -9.53 7.44 -13.53
N ILE A 107 -9.39 8.57 -12.84
CA ILE A 107 -9.31 8.63 -11.37
C ILE A 107 -10.65 8.22 -10.76
N ASP A 108 -11.76 8.76 -11.28
CA ASP A 108 -13.10 8.39 -10.81
C ASP A 108 -13.37 6.87 -10.96
N GLU A 109 -12.77 6.23 -11.97
CA GLU A 109 -12.89 4.78 -12.22
C GLU A 109 -12.00 3.92 -11.31
N HIS A 110 -10.81 4.41 -10.93
CA HIS A 110 -9.77 3.59 -10.25
C HIS A 110 -9.50 3.98 -8.79
N VAL A 111 -10.06 5.08 -8.31
CA VAL A 111 -9.90 5.53 -6.92
C VAL A 111 -11.24 5.38 -6.21
N PRO A 112 -11.47 4.27 -5.47
CA PRO A 112 -12.76 3.99 -4.80
C PRO A 112 -13.17 5.12 -3.84
N GLU A 113 -12.21 5.84 -3.28
CA GLU A 113 -12.44 7.01 -2.44
C GLU A 113 -13.29 8.09 -3.12
N LEU A 114 -13.11 8.32 -4.43
CA LEU A 114 -13.85 9.34 -5.18
C LEU A 114 -15.25 8.90 -5.63
N GLN A 115 -15.63 7.66 -5.37
CA GLN A 115 -17.02 7.22 -5.49
C GLN A 115 -17.89 7.84 -4.39
N ASN A 116 -17.28 8.29 -3.29
CA ASN A 116 -17.96 9.07 -2.26
C ASN A 116 -18.10 10.54 -2.72
N TYR A 117 -19.34 11.03 -2.82
CA TYR A 117 -19.64 12.39 -3.25
C TYR A 117 -18.91 13.47 -2.43
N VAL A 118 -18.84 13.32 -1.10
CA VAL A 118 -18.18 14.28 -0.21
C VAL A 118 -16.69 14.38 -0.51
N LEU A 119 -16.01 13.24 -0.69
CA LEU A 119 -14.58 13.20 -0.99
C LEU A 119 -14.27 13.70 -2.41
N LYS A 120 -15.17 13.44 -3.37
CA LYS A 120 -15.10 14.02 -4.71
C LYS A 120 -15.19 15.55 -4.70
N GLU A 121 -16.07 16.13 -3.88
CA GLU A 121 -16.15 17.59 -3.68
C GLU A 121 -14.88 18.15 -3.03
N VAL A 122 -14.33 17.47 -2.02
CA VAL A 122 -13.05 17.84 -1.40
C VAL A 122 -11.92 17.82 -2.44
N ALA A 123 -11.79 16.75 -3.22
CA ALA A 123 -10.77 16.63 -4.25
C ALA A 123 -10.90 17.74 -5.32
N THR A 124 -12.12 17.99 -5.79
CA THR A 124 -12.42 19.04 -6.78
C THR A 124 -12.03 20.42 -6.25
N ALA A 125 -12.41 20.75 -5.00
CA ALA A 125 -12.05 22.02 -4.38
C ALA A 125 -10.54 22.15 -4.16
N SER A 126 -9.85 21.05 -3.82
CA SER A 126 -8.39 21.01 -3.65
C SER A 126 -7.67 21.32 -4.96
N ILE A 127 -8.04 20.65 -6.05
CA ILE A 127 -7.47 20.89 -7.38
C ILE A 127 -7.73 22.34 -7.82
N LYS A 128 -8.95 22.86 -7.58
CA LYS A 128 -9.29 24.26 -7.89
C LYS A 128 -8.42 25.23 -7.10
N LEU A 129 -8.23 24.99 -5.80
CA LEU A 129 -7.35 25.81 -4.96
C LEU A 129 -5.91 25.81 -5.47
N ALA A 130 -5.38 24.62 -5.76
CA ALA A 130 -3.99 24.47 -6.18
C ALA A 130 -3.69 25.09 -7.55
N THR A 131 -4.68 25.16 -8.44
CA THR A 131 -4.50 25.65 -9.82
C THR A 131 -4.96 27.09 -10.03
N SER A 132 -5.70 27.67 -9.10
CA SER A 132 -6.17 29.06 -9.20
C SER A 132 -5.10 30.08 -8.78
N LYS A 133 -5.22 31.32 -9.28
CA LYS A 133 -4.41 32.43 -8.76
C LYS A 133 -4.72 32.61 -7.27
N PHE A 134 -3.69 32.52 -6.43
CA PHE A 134 -3.86 32.58 -4.98
C PHE A 134 -4.55 33.88 -4.54
N ASN A 135 -5.61 33.72 -3.75
CA ASN A 135 -6.30 34.81 -3.06
C ASN A 135 -6.63 34.31 -1.65
N GLU A 136 -6.08 34.96 -0.64
CA GLU A 136 -6.09 34.47 0.74
C GLU A 136 -7.50 34.33 1.32
N VAL A 137 -8.38 35.29 1.05
CA VAL A 137 -9.78 35.26 1.52
C VAL A 137 -10.54 34.08 0.91
N LYS A 138 -10.43 33.89 -0.41
CA LYS A 138 -11.07 32.77 -1.11
C LYS A 138 -10.49 31.43 -0.70
N ALA A 139 -9.17 31.36 -0.49
CA ALA A 139 -8.52 30.15 -0.02
C ALA A 139 -9.00 29.78 1.39
N LEU A 140 -9.15 30.76 2.28
CA LEU A 140 -9.64 30.53 3.65
C LEU A 140 -11.09 30.02 3.66
N GLU A 141 -11.96 30.61 2.83
CA GLU A 141 -13.33 30.15 2.65
C GLU A 141 -13.38 28.71 2.15
N ALA A 142 -12.55 28.37 1.16
CA ALA A 142 -12.49 27.03 0.61
C ALA A 142 -11.94 26.00 1.61
N LEU A 143 -10.91 26.34 2.40
CA LEU A 143 -10.41 25.45 3.46
C LEU A 143 -11.46 25.18 4.54
N ARG A 144 -12.24 26.19 4.94
CA ARG A 144 -13.37 26.00 5.87
C ARG A 144 -14.42 25.07 5.29
N LYS A 145 -14.77 25.23 4.01
CA LYS A 145 -15.71 24.37 3.31
C LYS A 145 -15.21 22.92 3.25
N ILE A 146 -13.94 22.73 2.89
CA ILE A 146 -13.26 21.42 2.88
C ILE A 146 -13.30 20.77 4.26
N SER A 147 -12.98 21.51 5.32
CA SER A 147 -13.03 20.98 6.69
C SER A 147 -14.46 20.57 7.10
N GLY A 148 -15.47 21.34 6.68
CA GLY A 148 -16.88 20.97 6.87
C GLY A 148 -17.24 19.65 6.19
N TRP A 149 -16.82 19.47 4.93
CA TRP A 149 -17.02 18.22 4.19
C TRP A 149 -16.25 17.04 4.80
N LEU A 150 -14.99 17.22 5.20
CA LEU A 150 -14.24 16.15 5.86
C LEU A 150 -14.85 15.74 7.21
N SER A 151 -15.60 16.64 7.86
CA SER A 151 -16.29 16.33 9.12
C SER A 151 -17.46 15.38 8.90
N SER A 152 -18.07 15.40 7.70
CA SER A 152 -19.13 14.47 7.32
C SER A 152 -18.62 13.22 6.59
N ALA A 153 -17.32 13.14 6.29
CA ALA A 153 -16.72 11.96 5.68
C ALA A 153 -16.71 10.77 6.67
N SER A 154 -16.86 9.56 6.13
CA SER A 154 -16.81 8.34 6.94
C SER A 154 -15.45 8.23 7.66
N GLN A 155 -15.49 8.00 8.97
CA GLN A 155 -14.30 7.78 9.79
C GLN A 155 -13.71 6.37 9.62
N LYS A 156 -14.42 5.49 8.89
CA LYS A 156 -14.00 4.10 8.64
C LYS A 156 -12.78 3.99 7.75
N TYR A 157 -12.57 4.97 6.87
CA TYR A 157 -11.50 4.97 5.91
C TYR A 157 -10.59 6.18 6.14
N GLY A 158 -9.28 5.99 5.96
CA GLY A 158 -8.25 6.99 6.24
C GLY A 158 -8.03 7.99 5.09
N HIS A 159 -8.75 7.79 3.98
CA HIS A 159 -8.76 8.64 2.79
C HIS A 159 -7.38 9.11 2.31
N PRO A 160 -6.40 8.19 2.12
CA PRO A 160 -5.02 8.56 1.84
C PRO A 160 -4.87 9.36 0.53
N PHE A 161 -5.74 9.12 -0.46
CA PHE A 161 -5.71 9.88 -1.71
C PHE A 161 -6.09 11.34 -1.47
N THR A 162 -7.24 11.61 -0.84
CA THR A 162 -7.68 12.99 -0.52
C THR A 162 -6.71 13.66 0.43
N ARG A 163 -6.17 12.94 1.42
CA ARG A 163 -5.18 13.45 2.36
C ARG A 163 -3.95 13.99 1.63
N ARG A 164 -3.33 13.19 0.76
CA ARG A 164 -2.13 13.61 0.00
C ARG A 164 -2.44 14.74 -0.97
N LEU A 165 -3.60 14.71 -1.64
CA LEU A 165 -4.03 15.79 -2.53
C LEU A 165 -4.20 17.13 -1.78
N LEU A 166 -4.79 17.10 -0.58
CA LEU A 166 -4.94 18.29 0.26
C LEU A 166 -3.59 18.81 0.78
N LEU A 167 -2.73 17.92 1.28
CA LEU A 167 -1.39 18.28 1.74
C LEU A 167 -0.57 18.92 0.62
N GLY A 168 -0.61 18.34 -0.58
CA GLY A 168 0.00 18.93 -1.76
C GLY A 168 -0.60 20.30 -2.10
N THR A 169 -1.93 20.44 -2.05
CA THR A 169 -2.59 21.72 -2.28
C THR A 169 -2.13 22.80 -1.29
N ILE A 170 -2.04 22.48 0.01
CA ILE A 170 -1.57 23.38 1.06
C ILE A 170 -0.11 23.78 0.83
N LEU A 171 0.75 22.81 0.52
CA LEU A 171 2.16 23.04 0.20
C LEU A 171 2.32 24.00 -1.00
N ASN A 172 1.59 23.74 -2.09
CA ASN A 172 1.64 24.59 -3.27
C ASN A 172 1.14 26.01 -2.99
N MET A 173 0.08 26.18 -2.19
CA MET A 173 -0.38 27.49 -1.74
C MET A 173 0.71 28.21 -0.94
N ARG A 174 1.31 27.52 0.03
CA ARG A 174 2.35 28.09 0.91
C ARG A 174 3.54 28.60 0.11
N ILE A 175 3.99 27.83 -0.87
CA ILE A 175 5.18 28.18 -1.65
C ILE A 175 4.86 29.27 -2.68
N SER A 176 3.67 29.23 -3.29
CA SER A 176 3.21 30.28 -4.21
C SER A 176 3.12 31.66 -3.54
N LEU A 177 2.80 31.69 -2.24
CA LEU A 177 2.76 32.89 -1.43
C LEU A 177 4.15 33.54 -1.22
N LYS A 178 5.23 32.75 -1.24
CA LYS A 178 6.61 33.18 -0.89
C LYS A 178 6.75 33.86 0.48
N ARG A 179 5.77 33.67 1.38
CA ARG A 179 5.74 34.17 2.75
C ARG A 179 4.90 33.22 3.63
N PRO A 180 5.09 33.23 4.96
CA PRO A 180 4.21 32.51 5.88
C PRO A 180 2.74 32.86 5.69
N PHE A 181 1.86 31.92 6.02
CA PHE A 181 0.42 32.18 6.05
C PHE A 181 0.06 33.29 7.06
N SER A 182 -1.03 34.04 6.82
CA SER A 182 -1.57 34.91 7.87
C SER A 182 -2.07 34.05 9.05
N PRO A 183 -2.21 34.63 10.26
CA PRO A 183 -2.69 33.88 11.43
C PRO A 183 -4.02 33.14 11.18
N ALA A 184 -4.98 33.76 10.49
CA ALA A 184 -6.27 33.15 10.19
C ALA A 184 -6.15 31.95 9.23
N MET A 185 -5.27 32.06 8.23
CA MET A 185 -4.99 30.97 7.29
C MET A 185 -4.22 29.84 7.97
N GLN A 186 -3.22 30.17 8.79
CA GLN A 186 -2.43 29.23 9.57
C GLN A 186 -3.33 28.38 10.48
N LEU A 187 -4.23 29.02 11.24
CA LEU A 187 -5.20 28.32 12.09
C LEU A 187 -6.12 27.37 11.29
N ALA A 188 -6.56 27.78 10.10
CA ALA A 188 -7.39 26.94 9.24
C ALA A 188 -6.62 25.72 8.71
N VAL A 189 -5.34 25.90 8.34
CA VAL A 189 -4.45 24.81 7.94
C VAL A 189 -4.21 23.84 9.10
N ASP A 190 -3.86 24.35 10.29
CA ASP A 190 -3.57 23.51 11.46
C ASP A 190 -4.77 22.65 11.86
N ARG A 191 -5.99 23.24 11.85
CA ARG A 191 -7.24 22.50 12.08
C ARG A 191 -7.46 21.39 11.06
N LEU A 192 -7.22 21.69 9.79
CA LEU A 192 -7.38 20.72 8.71
C LEU A 192 -6.38 19.57 8.84
N LEU A 193 -5.12 19.85 9.18
CA LEU A 193 -4.09 18.81 9.39
C LEU A 193 -4.44 17.88 10.56
N LEU A 194 -4.89 18.43 11.69
CA LEU A 194 -5.37 17.61 12.81
C LEU A 194 -6.58 16.75 12.42
N GLN A 195 -7.51 17.30 11.65
CA GLN A 195 -8.66 16.56 11.16
C GLN A 195 -8.26 15.40 10.24
N LEU A 196 -7.31 15.62 9.33
CA LEU A 196 -6.76 14.57 8.46
C LEU A 196 -6.06 13.47 9.26
N PHE A 197 -5.27 13.83 10.27
CA PHE A 197 -4.63 12.84 11.14
C PHE A 197 -5.65 12.05 11.96
N ARG A 198 -6.71 12.69 12.48
CA ARG A 198 -7.77 12.01 13.20
C ARG A 198 -8.49 10.98 12.32
N LEU A 199 -8.82 11.34 11.07
CA LEU A 199 -9.40 10.41 10.09
C LEU A 199 -8.48 9.20 9.85
N HIS A 200 -7.18 9.45 9.65
CA HIS A 200 -6.17 8.41 9.48
C HIS A 200 -6.09 7.47 10.71
N ARG A 201 -5.91 8.03 11.90
CA ARG A 201 -5.79 7.28 13.17
C ARG A 201 -7.04 6.45 13.44
N ASN A 202 -8.24 7.04 13.30
CA ASN A 202 -9.51 6.36 13.49
C ASN A 202 -9.67 5.19 12.51
N SER A 203 -9.34 5.41 11.23
CA SER A 203 -9.41 4.35 10.24
C SER A 203 -8.43 3.22 10.54
N ALA A 204 -7.19 3.54 10.95
CA ALA A 204 -6.21 2.52 11.33
C ALA A 204 -6.72 1.64 12.48
N ALA A 205 -7.28 2.26 13.51
CA ALA A 205 -7.90 1.55 14.64
C ALA A 205 -9.10 0.71 14.22
N GLN A 206 -9.98 1.23 13.36
CA GLN A 206 -11.16 0.49 12.91
C GLN A 206 -10.82 -0.69 11.98
N LYS A 207 -9.81 -0.53 11.12
CA LYS A 207 -9.29 -1.61 10.26
C LYS A 207 -8.69 -2.72 11.14
N GLY A 208 -7.87 -2.33 12.12
CA GLY A 208 -7.34 -3.22 13.16
C GLY A 208 -6.40 -4.32 12.67
N ARG A 209 -6.01 -4.31 11.38
CA ARG A 209 -5.03 -5.22 10.78
C ARG A 209 -4.23 -4.50 9.70
N ILE A 210 -2.99 -4.93 9.51
CA ILE A 210 -2.04 -4.40 8.53
C ILE A 210 -1.87 -5.42 7.41
N GLN A 211 -2.00 -4.95 6.18
CA GLN A 211 -1.46 -5.63 5.01
C GLN A 211 -0.19 -4.89 4.59
N PHE A 212 0.95 -5.55 4.73
CA PHE A 212 2.22 -5.03 4.23
C PHE A 212 2.52 -5.63 2.84
N ILE A 213 2.47 -4.80 1.80
CA ILE A 213 2.88 -5.19 0.45
C ILE A 213 4.41 -5.22 0.43
N HIS A 214 4.96 -6.42 0.60
CA HIS A 214 6.38 -6.66 0.70
C HIS A 214 6.98 -6.85 -0.69
N ILE A 215 7.61 -5.80 -1.18
CA ILE A 215 8.43 -5.90 -2.38
C ILE A 215 9.78 -6.52 -2.02
N SER A 216 10.10 -7.67 -2.60
CA SER A 216 11.36 -8.37 -2.34
C SER A 216 12.57 -7.45 -2.51
N LYS A 217 13.45 -7.54 -1.50
CA LYS A 217 14.66 -6.74 -1.32
C LYS A 217 14.43 -5.26 -0.99
N SER A 218 13.21 -4.91 -0.57
CA SER A 218 12.86 -3.57 -0.07
C SER A 218 12.59 -3.58 1.44
N GLY A 219 13.34 -4.35 2.23
CA GLY A 219 13.32 -4.28 3.70
C GLY A 219 12.20 -5.05 4.42
N GLY A 220 11.53 -6.02 3.79
CA GLY A 220 10.39 -6.67 4.46
C GLY A 220 10.73 -7.52 5.68
N THR A 221 11.90 -8.17 5.74
CA THR A 221 12.34 -8.84 6.97
C THR A 221 12.47 -7.83 8.12
N ASN A 222 12.98 -6.62 7.86
CA ASN A 222 13.05 -5.57 8.86
C ASN A 222 11.68 -5.07 9.29
N MET A 223 10.76 -4.90 8.36
CA MET A 223 9.38 -4.52 8.68
C MET A 223 8.68 -5.59 9.54
N CYS A 224 8.88 -6.87 9.22
CA CYS A 224 8.32 -8.00 9.98
C CYS A 224 8.87 -8.05 11.43
N MET A 225 10.19 -7.89 11.61
CA MET A 225 10.80 -7.80 12.95
C MET A 225 10.34 -6.54 13.71
N SER A 226 10.20 -5.41 13.03
CA SER A 226 9.71 -4.18 13.65
C SER A 226 8.24 -4.33 14.09
N ALA A 227 7.41 -5.03 13.32
CA ALA A 227 6.05 -5.37 13.72
C ALA A 227 6.03 -6.26 14.98
N GLU A 228 6.90 -7.28 15.05
CA GLU A 228 7.08 -8.13 16.23
C GLU A 228 7.48 -7.31 17.47
N GLY A 229 8.49 -6.43 17.32
CA GLY A 229 8.98 -5.56 18.40
C GLY A 229 7.92 -4.58 18.92
N ASN A 230 6.93 -4.24 18.10
CA ASN A 230 5.78 -3.41 18.51
C ASN A 230 4.61 -4.24 19.05
N GLY A 231 4.72 -5.56 19.18
CA GLY A 231 3.66 -6.42 19.71
C GLY A 231 2.53 -6.74 18.72
N CYS A 232 2.79 -6.60 17.42
CA CYS A 232 1.87 -7.14 16.42
C CYS A 232 1.89 -8.68 16.44
N THR A 233 0.85 -9.29 15.87
CA THR A 233 0.69 -10.75 15.80
C THR A 233 0.52 -11.20 14.35
N THR A 234 1.06 -12.37 14.02
CA THR A 234 1.00 -12.99 12.68
C THR A 234 1.18 -14.51 12.82
N GLU A 235 1.12 -15.25 11.71
CA GLU A 235 1.33 -16.70 11.71
C GLU A 235 2.77 -17.07 12.13
N SER A 236 3.78 -16.38 11.58
CA SER A 236 5.17 -16.54 11.98
C SER A 236 6.03 -15.30 11.66
N PHE A 237 6.80 -14.83 12.65
CA PHE A 237 7.83 -13.82 12.48
C PHE A 237 9.19 -14.39 12.04
N SER A 238 9.30 -15.70 11.81
CA SER A 238 10.57 -16.31 11.43
C SER A 238 11.08 -15.76 10.09
N GLU A 239 12.40 -15.61 9.97
CA GLU A 239 13.05 -15.05 8.76
C GLU A 239 12.70 -15.78 7.46
N ARG A 240 12.32 -17.07 7.55
CA ARG A 240 11.90 -17.86 6.38
C ARG A 240 10.45 -17.63 5.99
N HIS A 241 9.61 -17.23 6.93
CA HIS A 241 8.20 -16.95 6.68
C HIS A 241 7.94 -15.47 6.39
N ASN A 242 8.79 -14.53 6.86
CA ASN A 242 8.65 -13.08 6.60
C ASN A 242 7.21 -12.57 6.85
N CYS A 243 6.54 -13.02 7.92
CA CYS A 243 5.16 -12.63 8.24
C CYS A 243 4.12 -13.00 7.16
N LEU A 244 4.42 -13.96 6.29
CA LEU A 244 3.44 -14.54 5.35
C LEU A 244 2.43 -15.39 6.12
N ILE A 245 1.19 -15.42 5.61
CA ILE A 245 0.16 -16.38 6.02
C ILE A 245 0.05 -17.43 4.92
N LYS A 246 0.28 -18.69 5.28
CA LYS A 246 0.36 -19.80 4.32
C LYS A 246 -0.90 -19.96 3.47
N GLU A 247 -2.09 -19.82 4.06
CA GLU A 247 -3.37 -19.94 3.37
C GLU A 247 -3.56 -18.89 2.28
N PHE A 248 -2.87 -17.75 2.36
CA PHE A 248 -3.00 -16.67 1.39
C PHE A 248 -2.21 -16.93 0.10
N ASN A 249 -1.19 -17.81 0.18
CA ASN A 249 -0.29 -18.11 -0.92
C ASN A 249 0.36 -16.84 -1.52
N ASP A 250 0.84 -15.96 -0.63
CA ASP A 250 1.43 -14.66 -0.99
C ASP A 250 2.96 -14.74 -1.13
N GLU A 251 3.50 -15.94 -1.23
CA GLU A 251 4.92 -16.20 -1.32
C GLU A 251 5.53 -15.67 -2.63
N PRO A 252 6.85 -15.44 -2.66
CA PRO A 252 7.54 -15.02 -3.87
C PRO A 252 7.38 -15.89 -5.11
N HIS A 253 6.93 -15.29 -6.20
CA HIS A 253 6.87 -15.92 -7.53
C HIS A 253 8.04 -15.46 -8.41
N TRP A 254 9.29 -15.58 -7.93
CA TRP A 254 10.43 -15.00 -8.63
C TRP A 254 10.86 -15.78 -9.86
N ALA A 255 11.19 -17.06 -9.71
CA ALA A 255 11.87 -17.82 -10.74
C ALA A 255 10.96 -18.76 -11.52
N SER A 256 11.14 -18.82 -12.84
CA SER A 256 10.40 -19.73 -13.72
C SER A 256 10.96 -21.15 -13.65
N ALA A 257 10.09 -22.14 -13.77
CA ALA A 257 10.51 -23.55 -13.77
C ALA A 257 11.46 -23.87 -14.94
N SER A 258 11.23 -23.28 -16.12
CA SER A 258 12.08 -23.46 -17.30
C SER A 258 13.45 -22.80 -17.13
N GLY A 259 13.49 -21.56 -16.60
CA GLY A 259 14.73 -20.87 -16.28
C GLY A 259 15.54 -21.59 -15.20
N HIS A 260 14.88 -22.10 -14.16
CA HIS A 260 15.52 -22.91 -13.12
C HIS A 260 16.17 -24.18 -13.69
N LYS A 261 15.44 -24.93 -14.54
CA LYS A 261 16.00 -26.13 -15.20
C LYS A 261 17.25 -25.81 -16.01
N TYR A 262 17.26 -24.69 -16.73
CA TYR A 262 18.44 -24.25 -17.49
C TYR A 262 19.66 -24.01 -16.59
N VAL A 263 19.48 -23.30 -15.47
CA VAL A 263 20.53 -23.10 -14.46
C VAL A 263 20.99 -24.45 -13.90
N GLN A 264 20.04 -25.30 -13.50
CA GLN A 264 20.30 -26.61 -12.91
C GLN A 264 21.08 -27.56 -13.83
N TYR A 265 20.80 -27.60 -15.14
CA TYR A 265 21.55 -28.43 -16.09
C TYR A 265 23.03 -28.03 -16.20
N SER A 266 23.33 -26.78 -15.84
CA SER A 266 24.70 -26.27 -15.83
C SER A 266 25.41 -26.49 -14.49
N MET A 267 24.69 -27.00 -13.48
CA MET A 267 25.22 -27.36 -12.16
C MET A 267 25.61 -28.85 -12.11
N LYS A 268 26.48 -29.21 -11.16
CA LYS A 268 27.00 -30.58 -11.03
C LYS A 268 25.96 -31.61 -10.56
N GLU A 269 24.97 -31.17 -9.79
CA GLU A 269 23.96 -32.04 -9.18
C GLU A 269 22.56 -31.45 -9.37
N ALA A 270 21.61 -32.29 -9.80
CA ALA A 270 20.20 -31.95 -9.76
C ALA A 270 19.71 -31.87 -8.31
N ARG A 271 18.85 -30.90 -8.03
CA ARG A 271 18.22 -30.65 -6.73
C ARG A 271 16.71 -30.56 -6.93
N ASN A 272 15.95 -30.77 -5.86
CA ASN A 272 14.51 -30.50 -5.89
C ASN A 272 14.26 -29.03 -6.21
N THR A 273 13.13 -28.75 -6.86
CA THR A 273 12.73 -27.37 -7.18
C THR A 273 12.57 -26.57 -5.89
N PRO A 274 13.34 -25.48 -5.70
CA PRO A 274 13.28 -24.70 -4.47
C PRO A 274 12.02 -23.84 -4.41
N TRP A 275 11.70 -23.35 -3.22
CA TRP A 275 10.48 -22.57 -2.93
C TRP A 275 10.36 -21.29 -3.77
N PHE A 276 11.46 -20.64 -4.16
CA PHE A 276 11.41 -19.41 -4.95
C PHE A 276 11.15 -19.64 -6.45
N VAL A 277 11.08 -20.90 -6.90
CA VAL A 277 10.77 -21.30 -8.28
C VAL A 277 9.26 -21.56 -8.39
N ASN A 278 8.51 -20.47 -8.27
CA ASN A 278 7.05 -20.46 -8.26
C ASN A 278 6.44 -19.64 -9.42
N TYR A 279 7.26 -19.00 -10.28
CA TYR A 279 6.74 -18.23 -11.39
C TYR A 279 6.04 -19.13 -12.43
N GLY A 280 4.79 -18.77 -12.76
CA GLY A 280 3.96 -19.51 -13.71
C GLY A 280 3.44 -20.85 -13.19
N LYS A 281 3.57 -21.13 -11.87
CA LYS A 281 2.79 -22.19 -11.23
C LYS A 281 1.30 -21.82 -11.20
N GLU A 282 0.47 -22.78 -10.81
CA GLU A 282 -0.99 -22.62 -10.70
C GLU A 282 -1.35 -21.29 -10.04
N ARG A 283 -2.46 -20.71 -10.52
CA ARG A 283 -2.99 -19.42 -10.05
C ARG A 283 -3.08 -19.43 -8.53
N ARG A 284 -2.79 -18.29 -7.89
CA ARG A 284 -2.99 -18.12 -6.45
C ARG A 284 -4.40 -18.59 -6.09
N VAL A 285 -4.55 -19.17 -4.92
CA VAL A 285 -5.87 -19.47 -4.38
C VAL A 285 -6.64 -18.15 -4.35
N ASP A 286 -7.83 -18.13 -4.95
CA ASP A 286 -8.68 -16.94 -5.00
C ASP A 286 -9.26 -16.66 -3.59
N VAL A 287 -8.41 -16.14 -2.68
CA VAL A 287 -8.79 -15.71 -1.32
C VAL A 287 -9.02 -14.21 -1.33
N THR A 288 -10.29 -13.82 -1.22
CA THR A 288 -10.75 -12.43 -1.24
C THR A 288 -10.25 -11.63 -0.03
N CYS A 289 -10.33 -10.29 -0.10
CA CYS A 289 -9.97 -9.44 1.04
C CYS A 289 -10.81 -9.73 2.29
N VAL A 290 -12.08 -10.14 2.12
CA VAL A 290 -12.98 -10.47 3.24
C VAL A 290 -12.59 -11.78 3.90
N GLU A 291 -12.27 -12.81 3.11
CA GLU A 291 -11.81 -14.10 3.66
C GLU A 291 -10.47 -13.94 4.38
N ARG A 292 -9.56 -13.13 3.82
CA ARG A 292 -8.30 -12.76 4.49
C ARG A 292 -8.55 -12.12 5.86
N LEU A 293 -9.45 -11.15 5.90
CA LEU A 293 -9.82 -10.47 7.14
C LEU A 293 -10.38 -11.48 8.16
N ASN A 294 -11.31 -12.34 7.74
CA ASN A 294 -11.94 -13.33 8.60
C ASN A 294 -10.90 -14.30 9.19
N LEU A 295 -9.96 -14.79 8.39
CA LEU A 295 -8.90 -15.67 8.87
C LEU A 295 -8.00 -14.97 9.88
N MET A 296 -7.62 -13.71 9.64
CA MET A 296 -6.83 -12.93 10.60
C MET A 296 -7.58 -12.67 11.91
N VAL A 297 -8.89 -12.39 11.84
CA VAL A 297 -9.75 -12.22 13.02
C VAL A 297 -9.79 -13.52 13.84
N GLN A 298 -10.02 -14.65 13.18
CA GLN A 298 -10.12 -15.97 13.83
C GLN A 298 -8.85 -16.35 14.59
N ASN A 299 -7.68 -15.98 14.06
CA ASN A 299 -6.38 -16.29 14.66
C ASN A 299 -5.80 -15.14 15.51
N ASN A 300 -6.56 -14.05 15.70
CA ASN A 300 -6.11 -12.85 16.39
C ASN A 300 -4.78 -12.30 15.82
N TRP A 301 -4.61 -12.34 14.50
CA TRP A 301 -3.48 -11.75 13.79
C TRP A 301 -3.76 -10.30 13.43
N THR A 302 -2.77 -9.43 13.62
CA THR A 302 -2.86 -7.99 13.32
C THR A 302 -1.93 -7.56 12.18
N PHE A 303 -1.01 -8.42 11.74
CA PHE A 303 -0.05 -8.11 10.69
C PHE A 303 0.11 -9.30 9.75
N TYR A 304 0.20 -9.03 8.45
CA TYR A 304 0.74 -9.99 7.49
C TYR A 304 1.45 -9.29 6.34
N SER A 305 2.35 -10.02 5.73
CA SER A 305 3.09 -9.64 4.53
C SER A 305 2.44 -10.27 3.29
N ASN A 306 2.43 -9.53 2.19
CA ASN A 306 2.07 -10.02 0.86
C ASN A 306 3.27 -9.81 -0.07
N GLU A 307 3.98 -10.89 -0.45
CA GLU A 307 5.19 -10.84 -1.30
C GLU A 307 4.90 -11.07 -2.80
N TYR A 308 3.62 -11.15 -3.18
CA TYR A 308 3.22 -11.46 -4.54
C TYR A 308 2.62 -10.25 -5.27
N THR A 309 1.30 -10.16 -5.33
CA THR A 309 0.57 -9.06 -5.99
C THR A 309 -0.72 -8.74 -5.23
N LEU A 310 -1.48 -7.74 -5.67
CA LEU A 310 -2.84 -7.51 -5.15
C LEU A 310 -3.66 -8.83 -5.08
N PRO A 311 -4.46 -9.05 -4.02
CA PRO A 311 -5.30 -10.25 -3.90
C PRO A 311 -6.15 -10.52 -5.14
N ALA A 312 -6.31 -11.79 -5.47
CA ALA A 312 -6.98 -12.18 -6.70
C ALA A 312 -8.46 -11.76 -6.67
N GLY A 313 -8.95 -11.29 -7.83
CA GLY A 313 -10.31 -10.77 -7.97
C GLY A 313 -10.51 -9.34 -7.47
N GLU A 314 -9.50 -8.73 -6.85
CA GLU A 314 -9.59 -7.37 -6.32
C GLU A 314 -8.97 -6.39 -7.31
N PRO A 315 -9.71 -5.36 -7.76
CA PRO A 315 -9.19 -4.36 -8.70
C PRO A 315 -8.22 -3.37 -8.04
N THR A 316 -8.23 -3.29 -6.69
CA THR A 316 -7.50 -2.30 -5.88
C THR A 316 -7.05 -2.92 -4.56
N LEU A 317 -6.35 -2.13 -3.73
CA LEU A 317 -6.00 -2.50 -2.35
C LEU A 317 -7.20 -2.95 -1.51
N CYS A 318 -6.95 -3.85 -0.55
CA CYS A 318 -7.96 -4.30 0.40
C CYS A 318 -8.31 -3.19 1.39
N LYS A 319 -9.48 -2.58 1.23
CA LYS A 319 -9.97 -1.48 2.09
C LYS A 319 -10.14 -1.85 3.57
N GLN A 320 -10.17 -3.14 3.90
CA GLN A 320 -10.30 -3.69 5.25
C GLN A 320 -9.00 -3.57 6.07
N PHE A 321 -7.86 -3.38 5.41
CA PHE A 321 -6.55 -3.34 6.06
C PHE A 321 -5.95 -1.94 6.02
N VAL A 322 -5.04 -1.69 6.95
CA VAL A 322 -4.05 -0.62 6.81
C VAL A 322 -3.01 -1.11 5.81
N ASN A 323 -3.03 -0.54 4.61
CA ASN A 323 -2.16 -0.93 3.50
C ASN A 323 -0.85 -0.15 3.59
N VAL A 324 0.24 -0.88 3.81
CA VAL A 324 1.59 -0.32 3.91
C VAL A 324 2.45 -0.91 2.81
N ILE A 325 3.27 -0.09 2.16
CA ILE A 325 4.25 -0.55 1.18
C ILE A 325 5.60 0.11 1.47
N MET A 326 6.67 -0.66 1.28
CA MET A 326 8.05 -0.16 1.36
C MET A 326 8.71 -0.22 -0.01
N PHE A 327 9.18 0.94 -0.45
CA PHE A 327 9.98 1.11 -1.63
C PHE A 327 11.46 1.08 -1.28
N ARG A 328 12.25 0.82 -2.32
CA ARG A 328 13.70 0.89 -2.41
C ARG A 328 14.02 1.35 -3.81
N GLU A 329 15.11 2.09 -3.99
CA GLU A 329 15.56 2.54 -5.30
C GLU A 329 15.58 1.34 -6.29
N PRO A 330 14.82 1.38 -7.39
CA PRO A 330 14.52 0.19 -8.19
C PRO A 330 15.75 -0.52 -8.78
N LEU A 331 16.78 0.23 -9.18
CA LEU A 331 17.99 -0.35 -9.77
C LEU A 331 18.86 -1.04 -8.71
N THR A 332 18.96 -0.45 -7.53
CA THR A 332 19.61 -1.01 -6.35
C THR A 332 18.86 -2.26 -5.88
N ARG A 333 17.52 -2.22 -5.88
CA ARG A 333 16.67 -3.38 -5.61
C ARG A 333 16.87 -4.49 -6.63
N LEU A 334 16.91 -4.16 -7.93
CA LEU A 334 17.19 -5.08 -9.02
C LEU A 334 18.54 -5.79 -8.86
N ALA A 335 19.61 -5.02 -8.62
CA ALA A 335 20.93 -5.59 -8.36
C ALA A 335 20.90 -6.48 -7.12
N SER A 336 20.25 -6.06 -6.04
CA SER A 336 20.09 -6.86 -4.83
C SER A 336 19.33 -8.18 -5.06
N GLN A 337 18.31 -8.18 -5.93
CA GLN A 337 17.54 -9.37 -6.30
C GLN A 337 18.38 -10.34 -7.12
N ILE A 338 19.12 -9.85 -8.11
CA ILE A 338 20.04 -10.65 -8.94
C ILE A 338 21.10 -11.32 -8.06
N SER A 339 21.72 -10.55 -7.18
CA SER A 339 22.71 -11.04 -6.21
C SER A 339 22.11 -12.08 -5.27
N TRP A 340 20.90 -11.84 -4.78
CA TRP A 340 20.21 -12.77 -3.88
C TRP A 340 19.90 -14.11 -4.55
N ILE A 341 19.44 -14.09 -5.80
CA ILE A 341 19.14 -15.32 -6.53
C ILE A 341 20.40 -16.16 -6.74
N GLN A 342 21.53 -15.54 -7.08
CA GLN A 342 22.82 -16.26 -7.15
C GLN A 342 23.15 -16.93 -5.81
N LYS A 343 23.00 -16.21 -4.69
CA LYS A 343 23.26 -16.78 -3.35
C LYS A 343 22.35 -17.95 -3.03
N LEU A 344 21.07 -17.88 -3.37
CA LEU A 344 20.16 -19.00 -3.20
C LEU A 344 20.60 -20.23 -4.00
N TYR A 345 21.13 -20.05 -5.21
CA TYR A 345 21.71 -21.16 -5.98
C TYR A 345 23.02 -21.70 -5.37
N MET A 346 23.90 -20.84 -4.86
CA MET A 346 25.11 -21.26 -4.14
C MET A 346 24.76 -22.13 -2.94
N GLN A 347 23.78 -21.68 -2.12
CA GLN A 347 23.30 -22.42 -0.96
C GLN A 347 22.63 -23.74 -1.36
N LEU A 348 21.73 -23.71 -2.36
CA LEU A 348 20.99 -24.88 -2.83
C LEU A 348 21.91 -26.00 -3.36
N HIS A 349 23.01 -25.63 -4.01
CA HIS A 349 23.96 -26.57 -4.60
C HIS A 349 25.22 -26.76 -3.76
N ASN A 350 25.30 -26.16 -2.56
CA ASN A 350 26.47 -26.18 -1.69
C ASN A 350 27.78 -25.89 -2.45
N THR A 351 27.77 -24.83 -3.25
CA THR A 351 28.90 -24.44 -4.09
C THR A 351 29.18 -22.95 -4.02
N THR A 352 30.44 -22.58 -4.20
CA THR A 352 30.88 -21.18 -4.31
C THR A 352 31.07 -20.72 -5.74
N ASP A 353 31.08 -21.65 -6.72
CA ASP A 353 31.35 -21.34 -8.13
C ASP A 353 30.08 -21.49 -8.98
N LEU A 354 29.53 -20.34 -9.37
CA LEU A 354 28.39 -20.24 -10.28
C LEU A 354 28.78 -19.90 -11.73
N SER A 355 30.08 -19.80 -12.03
CA SER A 355 30.58 -19.30 -13.30
C SER A 355 30.03 -20.08 -14.49
N ARG A 356 29.89 -21.41 -14.35
CA ARG A 356 29.32 -22.27 -15.39
C ARG A 356 27.83 -22.01 -15.63
N ALA A 357 27.04 -21.90 -14.56
CA ALA A 357 25.59 -21.76 -14.67
C ALA A 357 25.13 -20.34 -15.02
N PHE A 358 25.97 -19.35 -14.77
CA PHE A 358 25.73 -17.93 -15.06
C PHE A 358 26.75 -17.37 -16.07
N LYS A 359 27.29 -18.24 -16.95
CA LYS A 359 28.23 -17.84 -18.01
C LYS A 359 27.58 -16.85 -18.98
N ASP A 360 26.37 -17.17 -19.45
CA ASP A 360 25.62 -16.41 -20.45
C ASP A 360 24.55 -15.49 -19.81
N ARG A 361 24.93 -14.82 -18.72
CA ARG A 361 24.05 -14.00 -17.87
C ARG A 361 23.58 -12.67 -18.50
N THR A 362 23.13 -12.73 -19.75
CA THR A 362 22.54 -11.60 -20.48
C THR A 362 21.17 -11.19 -19.90
N THR A 363 20.63 -10.05 -20.30
CA THR A 363 19.29 -9.59 -19.96
C THR A 363 18.25 -10.66 -20.30
N GLY A 364 18.34 -11.24 -21.50
CA GLY A 364 17.43 -12.30 -21.92
C GLY A 364 17.54 -13.59 -21.08
N PHE A 365 18.71 -13.91 -20.53
CA PHE A 365 18.85 -15.02 -19.59
C PHE A 365 18.07 -14.74 -18.30
N TRP A 366 18.25 -13.57 -17.72
CA TRP A 366 17.59 -13.20 -16.47
C TRP A 366 16.09 -12.97 -16.64
N GLU A 367 15.63 -12.42 -17.76
CA GLU A 367 14.19 -12.29 -18.06
C GLU A 367 13.52 -13.65 -18.25
N ARG A 368 14.24 -14.69 -18.69
CA ARG A 368 13.73 -16.06 -18.67
C ARG A 368 13.74 -16.65 -17.27
N LEU A 369 14.79 -16.40 -16.50
CA LEU A 369 14.94 -16.95 -15.16
C LEU A 369 13.99 -16.32 -14.15
N LEU A 370 13.87 -14.99 -14.15
CA LEU A 370 13.20 -14.16 -13.15
C LEU A 370 12.20 -13.16 -13.78
N PRO A 371 11.20 -13.60 -14.57
CA PRO A 371 10.54 -12.73 -15.54
C PRO A 371 9.91 -11.47 -14.94
N ALA A 372 9.14 -11.61 -13.86
CA ALA A 372 8.57 -10.46 -13.15
C ALA A 372 9.60 -9.74 -12.27
N ALA A 373 10.49 -10.49 -11.62
CA ALA A 373 11.40 -9.96 -10.59
C ALA A 373 12.55 -9.10 -11.14
N VAL A 374 12.80 -9.07 -12.45
CA VAL A 374 13.83 -8.20 -13.08
C VAL A 374 13.26 -7.14 -14.04
N ASN A 375 11.94 -7.05 -14.17
CA ASN A 375 11.30 -6.17 -15.13
C ASN A 375 10.10 -5.47 -14.48
N ASN A 376 10.26 -4.20 -14.08
CA ASN A 376 9.20 -3.35 -13.52
C ASN A 376 8.43 -4.02 -12.36
N TYR A 377 9.19 -4.55 -11.39
CA TYR A 377 8.66 -5.37 -10.30
C TYR A 377 7.62 -4.64 -9.45
N TYR A 378 7.79 -3.34 -9.18
CA TYR A 378 6.80 -2.56 -8.42
C TYR A 378 5.48 -2.46 -9.19
N ILE A 379 5.51 -2.04 -10.45
CA ILE A 379 4.31 -1.90 -11.28
C ILE A 379 3.57 -3.23 -11.39
N ARG A 380 4.29 -4.35 -11.59
CA ARG A 380 3.67 -5.67 -11.68
C ARG A 380 3.02 -6.12 -10.37
N SER A 381 3.65 -5.81 -9.25
CA SER A 381 3.11 -6.15 -7.92
C SER A 381 1.84 -5.34 -7.61
N LEU A 382 1.84 -4.06 -7.98
CA LEU A 382 0.73 -3.12 -7.74
C LEU A 382 -0.46 -3.32 -8.68
N LEU A 383 -0.26 -3.79 -9.91
CA LEU A 383 -1.36 -3.95 -10.88
C LEU A 383 -1.97 -5.37 -10.91
N GLY A 384 -1.56 -6.22 -9.97
CA GLY A 384 -2.11 -7.55 -9.78
C GLY A 384 -1.54 -8.62 -10.71
N GLU A 385 -2.04 -9.84 -10.53
CA GLU A 385 -1.52 -11.05 -11.20
C GLU A 385 -1.48 -10.94 -12.72
N GLN A 386 -2.40 -10.23 -13.36
CA GLN A 386 -2.43 -10.06 -14.81
C GLN A 386 -1.16 -9.41 -15.40
N TYR A 387 -0.41 -8.65 -14.60
CA TYR A 387 0.89 -8.08 -14.97
C TYR A 387 2.06 -8.95 -14.52
N PHE A 388 1.82 -9.94 -13.68
CA PHE A 388 2.83 -10.82 -13.13
C PHE A 388 2.83 -12.20 -13.81
N SER A 389 1.69 -12.65 -14.33
CA SER A 389 1.47 -13.95 -14.97
C SER A 389 2.13 -14.07 -16.35
N THR A 390 2.17 -15.30 -16.87
CA THR A 390 2.67 -15.63 -18.22
C THR A 390 1.55 -15.52 -19.26
N PRO A 391 1.79 -14.95 -20.45
CA PRO A 391 3.02 -14.29 -20.90
C PRO A 391 3.23 -12.94 -20.22
N LEU A 392 4.51 -12.58 -20.01
CA LEU A 392 4.88 -11.33 -19.36
C LEU A 392 4.40 -10.14 -20.20
N LYS A 393 3.41 -9.39 -19.70
CA LYS A 393 2.88 -8.21 -20.37
C LYS A 393 3.92 -7.07 -20.36
N SER A 394 4.11 -6.38 -21.49
CA SER A 394 4.92 -5.17 -21.54
C SER A 394 4.28 -4.04 -20.73
N VAL A 395 5.07 -3.33 -19.94
CA VAL A 395 4.62 -2.16 -19.18
C VAL A 395 4.59 -0.94 -20.09
N ARG A 396 3.42 -0.32 -20.24
CA ARG A 396 3.22 0.91 -21.01
C ARG A 396 3.14 2.11 -20.06
N THR A 397 3.25 3.31 -20.62
CA THR A 397 3.08 4.57 -19.86
C THR A 397 1.75 4.61 -19.09
N SER A 398 0.65 4.13 -19.69
CA SER A 398 -0.65 4.05 -19.01
C SER A 398 -0.64 3.13 -17.79
N ASP A 399 0.17 2.07 -17.82
CA ASP A 399 0.25 1.11 -16.73
C ASP A 399 1.06 1.72 -15.58
N THR A 400 2.10 2.52 -15.88
CA THR A 400 2.80 3.35 -14.88
C THR A 400 1.87 4.35 -14.21
N GLU A 401 1.00 5.02 -14.96
CA GLU A 401 -0.01 5.96 -14.42
C GLU A 401 -1.00 5.25 -13.48
N LEU A 402 -1.45 4.04 -13.84
CA LEU A 402 -2.32 3.24 -12.98
C LEU A 402 -1.59 2.82 -11.69
N ALA A 403 -0.33 2.41 -11.79
CA ALA A 403 0.45 2.06 -10.61
C ALA A 403 0.65 3.27 -9.67
N MET A 404 0.80 4.48 -10.22
CA MET A 404 0.83 5.71 -9.43
C MET A 404 -0.48 5.94 -8.66
N LEU A 405 -1.65 5.62 -9.25
CA LEU A 405 -2.92 5.65 -8.51
C LEU A 405 -2.95 4.65 -7.37
N GLU A 406 -2.49 3.42 -7.60
CA GLU A 406 -2.41 2.41 -6.54
C GLU A 406 -1.51 2.86 -5.39
N VAL A 407 -0.35 3.46 -5.68
CA VAL A 407 0.52 4.03 -4.64
C VAL A 407 -0.19 5.12 -3.83
N MET A 408 -0.93 6.02 -4.49
CA MET A 408 -1.68 7.08 -3.79
C MET A 408 -2.76 6.55 -2.84
N GLN A 409 -3.19 5.31 -2.99
CA GLN A 409 -4.23 4.68 -2.16
C GLN A 409 -3.66 3.93 -0.95
N HIS A 410 -2.34 3.73 -0.85
CA HIS A 410 -1.75 3.10 0.34
C HIS A 410 -1.92 4.00 1.55
N ASP A 411 -2.26 3.44 2.70
CA ASP A 411 -2.42 4.22 3.93
C ASP A 411 -1.08 4.84 4.35
N LEU A 412 0.03 4.11 4.19
CA LEU A 412 1.39 4.58 4.50
C LEU A 412 2.41 4.14 3.46
N LEU A 413 3.37 5.02 3.18
CA LEU A 413 4.50 4.80 2.27
C LEU A 413 5.81 4.84 3.04
N LEU A 414 6.66 3.85 2.80
CA LEU A 414 8.00 3.75 3.38
C LEU A 414 9.04 3.71 2.25
N MET A 415 10.22 4.24 2.53
CA MET A 415 11.38 4.27 1.61
C MET A 415 12.58 3.72 2.36
N LEU A 416 13.16 2.61 1.91
CA LEU A 416 14.24 1.93 2.63
C LEU A 416 15.44 2.86 2.90
N GLU A 417 15.69 3.79 1.98
CA GLU A 417 16.75 4.79 2.03
C GLU A 417 16.46 5.93 3.01
N HIS A 418 15.19 6.24 3.29
CA HIS A 418 14.79 7.40 4.12
C HIS A 418 14.38 6.95 5.52
N LYS A 419 15.38 6.53 6.28
CA LYS A 419 15.18 5.97 7.62
C LYS A 419 14.44 6.93 8.55
N GLU A 420 14.85 8.19 8.58
CA GLU A 420 14.30 9.24 9.44
C GLU A 420 12.83 9.53 9.10
N PHE A 421 12.47 9.40 7.83
CA PHE A 421 11.08 9.55 7.39
C PHE A 421 10.25 8.34 7.83
N ASN A 422 10.78 7.13 7.65
CA ASN A 422 10.13 5.92 8.13
C ASN A 422 9.92 5.95 9.65
N ASP A 423 10.87 6.50 10.42
CA ASP A 423 10.75 6.63 11.87
C ASP A 423 9.51 7.42 12.26
N VAL A 424 9.33 8.61 11.67
CA VAL A 424 8.16 9.45 11.92
C VAL A 424 6.87 8.78 11.42
N VAL A 425 6.90 8.19 10.22
CA VAL A 425 5.72 7.50 9.65
C VAL A 425 5.26 6.33 10.51
N LEU A 426 6.19 5.53 11.05
CA LEU A 426 5.85 4.41 11.92
C LEU A 426 5.44 4.90 13.32
N LYS A 427 6.24 5.77 13.95
CA LYS A 427 5.96 6.20 15.32
C LYS A 427 4.69 7.03 15.45
N VAL A 428 4.50 7.99 14.54
CA VAL A 428 3.33 8.88 14.59
C VAL A 428 2.18 8.34 13.75
N GLY A 429 2.46 7.85 12.54
CA GLY A 429 1.44 7.37 11.61
C GLY A 429 0.86 6.00 11.98
N MET A 430 1.65 5.07 12.52
CA MET A 430 1.16 3.78 13.04
C MET A 430 0.93 3.78 14.55
N GLY A 431 1.46 4.77 15.27
CA GLY A 431 1.47 4.76 16.73
C GLY A 431 2.44 3.73 17.30
N TRP A 432 3.44 3.30 16.53
CA TRP A 432 4.44 2.33 16.97
C TRP A 432 5.43 2.98 17.95
N GLN A 433 5.95 2.20 18.89
CA GLN A 433 6.98 2.65 19.82
C GLN A 433 8.37 2.52 19.21
N HIS A 434 8.58 1.48 18.43
CA HIS A 434 9.84 1.18 17.75
C HIS A 434 9.67 1.35 16.24
N SER A 435 10.67 1.92 15.59
CA SER A 435 10.75 1.97 14.13
C SER A 435 11.81 1.02 13.61
N ILE A 436 11.91 0.92 12.28
CA ILE A 436 12.93 0.12 11.61
C ILE A 436 14.36 0.59 11.99
N ILE A 437 14.56 1.85 12.38
CA ILE A 437 15.87 2.37 12.81
C ILE A 437 16.34 1.71 14.11
N ASP A 438 15.40 1.46 15.02
CA ASP A 438 15.70 1.03 16.39
C ASP A 438 16.18 -0.43 16.41
N ASP A 439 15.81 -1.21 15.39
CA ASP A 439 16.23 -2.60 15.24
C ASP A 439 17.64 -2.69 14.67
N LYS A 440 18.41 -3.72 15.06
CA LYS A 440 19.68 -4.06 14.42
C LYS A 440 19.41 -4.55 12.99
N ILE A 441 19.22 -3.61 12.07
CA ILE A 441 18.94 -3.89 10.67
C ILE A 441 20.11 -4.69 10.08
N ARG A 442 19.83 -5.91 9.62
CA ARG A 442 20.74 -6.60 8.70
C ARG A 442 20.93 -5.75 7.46
N SER A 443 22.09 -5.11 7.32
CA SER A 443 22.40 -4.39 6.10
C SER A 443 22.80 -5.39 5.02
N SER A 444 22.19 -5.28 3.84
CA SER A 444 22.66 -6.04 2.67
C SER A 444 24.13 -5.72 2.31
N SER A 445 24.69 -4.61 2.82
CA SER A 445 26.09 -4.24 2.63
C SER A 445 27.09 -5.14 3.36
N GLU A 446 26.65 -5.90 4.37
CA GLU A 446 27.49 -6.87 5.07
C GLU A 446 27.81 -8.08 4.19
N LEU A 447 27.04 -8.25 3.11
CA LEU A 447 27.24 -9.31 2.14
C LEU A 447 28.11 -8.80 0.96
N LYS A 448 29.34 -8.35 1.25
CA LYS A 448 30.38 -8.13 0.23
C LYS A 448 30.77 -9.49 -0.36
N GLU A 449 30.12 -9.90 -1.44
CA GLU A 449 30.42 -11.17 -2.09
C GLU A 449 30.40 -11.00 -3.61
N ASP A 450 31.30 -11.71 -4.29
CA ASP A 450 31.53 -11.72 -5.73
C ASP A 450 30.34 -12.30 -6.51
N VAL A 451 29.26 -11.53 -6.59
CA VAL A 451 28.11 -11.84 -7.46
C VAL A 451 28.31 -11.18 -8.82
N SER A 452 28.09 -11.95 -9.88
CA SER A 452 28.30 -11.47 -11.24
C SER A 452 27.05 -10.76 -11.75
N MET A 453 27.15 -9.47 -12.03
CA MET A 453 26.08 -8.69 -12.66
C MET A 453 25.88 -9.12 -14.12
N PRO A 454 24.69 -8.86 -14.71
CA PRO A 454 24.43 -9.18 -16.11
C PRO A 454 25.46 -8.58 -17.06
N LEU A 455 25.72 -9.24 -18.20
CA LEU A 455 26.72 -8.80 -19.17
C LEU A 455 26.33 -7.50 -19.90
N ASP A 456 25.03 -7.22 -19.96
CA ASP A 456 24.37 -6.08 -20.62
C ASP A 456 23.40 -5.42 -19.63
N PHE A 457 23.86 -5.16 -18.39
CA PHE A 457 23.02 -4.67 -17.29
C PHE A 457 22.31 -3.33 -17.60
N GLU A 458 22.92 -2.50 -18.43
CA GLU A 458 22.39 -1.23 -18.92
C GLU A 458 21.02 -1.41 -19.60
N LYS A 459 20.82 -2.51 -20.34
CA LYS A 459 19.53 -2.82 -20.95
C LYS A 459 18.45 -3.11 -19.90
N MET A 460 18.81 -3.75 -18.78
CA MET A 460 17.88 -3.92 -17.68
C MET A 460 17.54 -2.61 -16.97
N ILE A 461 18.52 -1.70 -16.85
CA ILE A 461 18.28 -0.36 -16.30
C ILE A 461 17.22 0.35 -17.14
N GLU A 462 17.36 0.34 -18.47
CA GLU A 462 16.39 0.92 -19.39
C GLU A 462 15.00 0.27 -19.24
N HIS A 463 14.94 -1.07 -19.17
CA HIS A 463 13.68 -1.79 -19.01
C HIS A 463 12.96 -1.46 -17.69
N ASN A 464 13.67 -1.03 -16.65
CA ASN A 464 13.12 -0.68 -15.33
C ASN A 464 12.93 0.84 -15.13
N ALA A 465 13.15 1.67 -16.16
CA ALA A 465 12.88 3.11 -16.08
C ALA A 465 11.45 3.47 -15.63
N PRO A 466 10.38 2.73 -15.99
CA PRO A 466 9.04 2.96 -15.45
C PRO A 466 8.95 2.81 -13.91
N ASP A 467 9.60 1.79 -13.34
CA ASP A 467 9.67 1.62 -11.87
C ASP A 467 10.46 2.76 -11.21
N VAL A 468 11.54 3.26 -11.83
CA VAL A 468 12.29 4.43 -11.34
C VAL A 468 11.38 5.65 -11.24
N LYS A 469 10.55 5.88 -12.27
CA LYS A 469 9.56 6.97 -12.27
C LYS A 469 8.51 6.78 -11.16
N LEU A 470 8.00 5.56 -11.01
CA LEU A 470 7.03 5.24 -9.95
C LEU A 470 7.63 5.45 -8.55
N HIS A 471 8.87 5.01 -8.33
CA HIS A 471 9.59 5.21 -7.08
C HIS A 471 9.76 6.68 -6.73
N GLN A 472 10.25 7.49 -7.68
CA GLN A 472 10.40 8.94 -7.50
C GLN A 472 9.07 9.59 -7.13
N PHE A 473 7.98 9.17 -7.75
CA PHE A 473 6.64 9.64 -7.41
C PHE A 473 6.24 9.26 -5.97
N ALA A 474 6.42 7.99 -5.60
CA ALA A 474 6.13 7.49 -4.25
C ALA A 474 6.96 8.21 -3.18
N GLU A 475 8.22 8.54 -3.47
CA GLU A 475 9.11 9.34 -2.60
C GLU A 475 8.50 10.70 -2.30
N GLN A 476 7.96 11.40 -3.31
CA GLN A 476 7.30 12.69 -3.10
C GLN A 476 6.01 12.58 -2.27
N LEU A 477 5.25 11.51 -2.46
CA LEU A 477 4.06 11.26 -1.64
C LEU A 477 4.43 10.98 -0.18
N GLN A 478 5.54 10.28 0.07
CA GLN A 478 6.02 10.06 1.43
C GLN A 478 6.37 11.39 2.12
N VAL A 479 7.01 12.34 1.42
CA VAL A 479 7.32 13.67 1.97
C VAL A 479 6.04 14.37 2.47
N LEU A 480 4.92 14.23 1.75
CA LEU A 480 3.64 14.78 2.18
C LEU A 480 3.11 14.10 3.46
N ASP A 481 3.19 12.77 3.55
CA ASP A 481 2.80 12.04 4.76
C ASP A 481 3.70 12.45 5.95
N VAL A 482 5.01 12.59 5.74
CA VAL A 482 5.97 13.07 6.75
C VAL A 482 5.65 14.48 7.21
N LEU A 483 5.27 15.39 6.30
CA LEU A 483 4.84 16.74 6.64
C LEU A 483 3.66 16.73 7.62
N LEU A 484 2.64 15.92 7.35
CA LEU A 484 1.52 15.75 8.27
C LEU A 484 2.01 15.20 9.62
N PHE A 485 2.79 14.13 9.61
CA PHE A 485 3.17 13.46 10.85
C PHE A 485 4.17 14.26 11.70
N LYS A 486 5.09 15.02 11.10
CA LYS A 486 5.94 15.99 11.83
C LYS A 486 5.10 17.10 12.44
N PHE A 487 4.11 17.62 11.72
CA PHE A 487 3.16 18.59 12.27
C PHE A 487 2.43 18.01 13.50
N ILE A 488 1.96 16.76 13.43
CA ILE A 488 1.27 16.11 14.54
C ILE A 488 2.19 15.87 15.73
N LYS A 489 3.44 15.45 15.49
CA LYS A 489 4.45 15.31 16.55
C LYS A 489 4.70 16.63 17.27
N LEU A 490 4.91 17.71 16.52
CA LEU A 490 5.09 19.04 17.09
C LEU A 490 3.84 19.51 17.85
N ALA A 491 2.64 19.27 17.32
CA ALA A 491 1.40 19.59 18.02
C ALA A 491 1.27 18.79 19.32
N ASP A 492 1.64 17.51 19.31
CA ASP A 492 1.63 16.65 20.50
C ASP A 492 2.61 17.14 21.57
N ASP A 493 3.85 17.43 21.18
CA ASP A 493 4.90 17.94 22.09
C ASP A 493 4.52 19.27 22.74
N ASN A 494 3.75 20.11 22.04
CA ASN A 494 3.34 21.43 22.52
C ASN A 494 2.00 21.43 23.28
N LEU A 495 1.09 20.52 22.96
CA LEU A 495 -0.28 20.52 23.48
C LEU A 495 -0.58 19.31 24.37
N GLY A 496 0.32 18.34 24.47
CA GLY A 496 0.15 17.12 25.26
C GLY A 496 -1.01 16.25 24.78
N LEU A 497 -1.15 16.07 23.47
CA LEU A 497 -2.30 15.37 22.86
C LEU A 497 -2.27 13.84 23.09
N GLN A 498 -1.13 13.30 23.55
CA GLN A 498 -0.85 11.88 23.70
C GLN A 498 -1.19 11.09 22.44
N ASN A 499 -0.72 11.59 21.28
CA ASN A 499 -1.06 10.99 20.00
C ASN A 499 -0.38 9.64 19.80
N ILE A 500 0.82 9.44 20.37
CA ILE A 500 1.55 8.18 20.27
C ILE A 500 0.82 7.09 21.08
N SER A 501 0.41 6.02 20.41
CA SER A 501 -0.24 4.89 21.08
C SER A 501 0.74 4.16 22.00
N THR A 502 0.26 3.80 23.18
CA THR A 502 0.95 2.88 24.09
C THR A 502 0.49 1.43 23.94
N GLN A 503 -0.48 1.18 23.04
CA GLN A 503 -1.06 -0.14 22.83
C GLN A 503 -0.14 -1.04 22.02
N PRO A 504 -0.20 -2.37 22.22
CA PRO A 504 0.43 -3.34 21.32
C PRO A 504 -0.02 -3.12 19.87
N CYS A 505 0.94 -3.12 18.95
CA CYS A 505 0.79 -2.82 17.53
C CYS A 505 0.26 -1.41 17.22
N GLY A 506 0.43 -0.46 18.15
CA GLY A 506 0.15 0.96 17.97
C GLY A 506 -1.34 1.27 17.87
N TYR A 507 -1.80 1.88 16.77
CA TYR A 507 -3.24 2.09 16.54
C TYR A 507 -3.96 0.81 16.13
N ILE A 508 -3.23 -0.26 15.80
CA ILE A 508 -3.78 -1.52 15.30
C ILE A 508 -4.08 -2.44 16.47
N PHE A 509 -5.07 -2.08 17.28
CA PHE A 509 -5.48 -2.90 18.41
C PHE A 509 -6.83 -3.54 18.14
N ASN A 510 -6.99 -4.77 18.63
CA ASN A 510 -8.23 -5.52 18.47
C ASN A 510 -9.25 -5.00 19.49
N SER A 511 -10.01 -3.96 19.14
CA SER A 511 -11.11 -3.47 19.98
C SER A 511 -12.26 -4.49 20.11
N GLN A 512 -12.24 -5.56 19.30
CA GLN A 512 -13.30 -6.57 19.19
C GLN A 512 -13.19 -7.74 20.19
N GLY A 513 -12.67 -7.48 21.40
CA GLY A 513 -13.21 -8.19 22.58
C GLY A 513 -14.74 -8.00 22.71
N ALA A 514 -15.30 -6.96 22.08
CA ALA A 514 -16.73 -6.86 21.75
C ALA A 514 -17.04 -7.75 20.54
N ARG A 515 -17.55 -8.96 20.81
CA ARG A 515 -18.11 -9.85 19.78
C ARG A 515 -19.12 -9.08 18.92
N LEU A 516 -18.94 -9.18 17.60
CA LEU A 516 -20.04 -9.02 16.65
C LEU A 516 -20.97 -10.24 16.84
N GLU A 517 -21.80 -10.21 17.89
CA GLU A 517 -22.97 -11.09 18.02
C GLU A 517 -24.13 -10.56 17.17
#